data_AF-A0A0R3BUX2-F1
#
_entry.id   AF-A0A0R3BUX2-F1
#
_cell.length_a   1.000
_cell.length_b   1.000
_cell.length_c   1.000
_cell.angle_alpha   90.00
_cell.angle_beta   90.00
_cell.angle_gamma   90.00
#
_symmetry.space_group_name_H-M   'P 1'
#
loop_
_entity.id
_entity.type
_entity.pdbx_description
1 polymer ?
#
loop_
_entity_poly.entity_id
_entity_poly.type
_entity_poly.pdbx_seq_one_letter_code
_entity_poly.pdbx_strand_id
1 'polypeptide(L)'
;MAASTITRDVFGTLPDGREVERVVLRGEGGFEARIISYGAVLQALIAPDANGGYDDVVLGHDAFAGYLAERKFLGATVGRYANRIAKGQFSLQGETVQLAVNNGPNALHGGLEGFDRKLWEIAEIDEGAEPAVTLTYVSPHGEESYPGRLDVRVTYRITGPTELSLLMEARTDRPTVVNLTNHSFFNLEGATSETSILDHRLMVAAEQFLAIDPTAIPLPEPPRSVAGTPFDFRKPWPVGERIREGDPQLRNGRGYDHTYCLGRDGKLALAARLEAPRSRRIMELFTDQPGLQVYSGNYLDGTMSGKGGKLIRQSDAMCLEPHIWPDAPNRPDFPSPRLDPGAVYRHHTVYRLSVRSP
;
A
#
# COMPACT_ATOMS: atom_id res chain seq x y z
N MET A 1 9.69 -31.63 -0.28
CA MET A 1 9.04 -30.37 -0.69
C MET A 1 7.67 -30.38 -0.06
N ALA A 2 7.38 -29.47 0.86
CA ALA A 2 6.01 -29.32 1.36
C ALA A 2 5.19 -28.70 0.22
N ALA A 3 4.03 -29.28 -0.08
CA ALA A 3 3.11 -28.74 -1.09
C ALA A 3 2.61 -27.35 -0.67
N SER A 4 2.13 -26.57 -1.63
CA SER A 4 1.36 -25.36 -1.32
C SER A 4 0.17 -25.74 -0.44
N THR A 5 -0.15 -24.90 0.54
CA THR A 5 -1.28 -25.13 1.44
C THR A 5 -2.01 -23.83 1.74
N ILE A 6 -3.33 -23.90 1.82
CA ILE A 6 -4.17 -22.83 2.35
C ILE A 6 -4.76 -23.27 3.68
N THR A 7 -4.71 -22.40 4.68
CA THR A 7 -5.43 -22.60 5.94
C THR A 7 -6.27 -21.37 6.26
N ARG A 8 -7.40 -21.58 6.94
CA ARG A 8 -8.34 -20.53 7.33
C ARG A 8 -8.69 -20.66 8.81
N ASP A 9 -8.71 -19.53 9.50
CA ASP A 9 -9.05 -19.45 10.92
C ASP A 9 -9.76 -18.13 11.27
N VAL A 10 -10.41 -18.09 12.44
CA VAL A 10 -10.97 -16.85 12.99
C VAL A 10 -9.85 -16.06 13.67
N PHE A 11 -9.52 -14.90 13.11
CA PHE A 11 -8.47 -14.01 13.62
C PHE A 11 -8.97 -13.11 14.75
N GLY A 12 -10.26 -12.79 14.74
CA GLY A 12 -10.89 -11.99 15.77
C GLY A 12 -12.36 -11.76 15.48
N THR A 13 -12.96 -10.87 16.27
CA THR A 13 -14.38 -10.56 16.18
C THR A 13 -14.56 -9.05 16.27
N LEU A 14 -15.40 -8.50 15.40
CA LEU A 14 -15.81 -7.10 15.47
C LEU A 14 -16.66 -6.83 16.73
N PRO A 15 -16.78 -5.56 17.17
CA PRO A 15 -17.62 -5.21 18.31
C PRO A 15 -19.10 -5.61 18.16
N ASP A 16 -19.59 -5.77 16.93
CA ASP A 16 -20.95 -6.21 16.62
C ASP A 16 -21.11 -7.74 16.51
N GLY A 17 -20.06 -8.51 16.83
CA GLY A 17 -20.07 -9.97 16.86
C GLY A 17 -19.72 -10.65 15.53
N ARG A 18 -19.54 -9.91 14.44
CA ARG A 18 -19.11 -10.51 13.16
C ARG A 18 -17.67 -10.99 13.22
N GLU A 19 -17.41 -12.17 12.65
CA GLU A 19 -16.07 -12.76 12.63
C GLU A 19 -15.17 -12.09 11.59
N VAL A 20 -13.92 -11.92 11.97
CA VAL A 20 -12.82 -11.54 11.08
C VAL A 20 -11.97 -12.77 10.86
N GLU A 21 -11.85 -13.17 9.61
CA GLU A 21 -11.20 -14.40 9.23
C GLU A 21 -9.80 -14.10 8.70
N ARG A 22 -8.89 -15.04 8.89
CA ARG A 22 -7.55 -15.03 8.29
C ARG A 22 -7.44 -16.19 7.32
N VAL A 23 -6.90 -15.91 6.14
CA VAL A 23 -6.47 -16.89 5.17
C VAL A 23 -4.95 -16.85 5.05
N VAL A 24 -4.32 -17.99 5.24
CA VAL A 24 -2.88 -18.17 5.10
C VAL A 24 -2.63 -18.85 3.76
N LEU A 25 -1.92 -18.17 2.87
CA LEU A 25 -1.39 -18.72 1.63
C LEU A 25 0.06 -19.12 1.89
N ARG A 26 0.37 -20.41 1.82
CA ARG A 26 1.75 -20.90 1.93
C ARG A 26 2.19 -21.50 0.61
N GLY A 27 3.22 -20.91 0.03
CA GLY A 27 3.90 -21.41 -1.16
C GLY A 27 4.95 -22.46 -0.80
N GLU A 28 5.63 -22.99 -1.82
CA GLU A 28 6.78 -23.87 -1.61
C GLU A 28 7.92 -23.14 -0.88
N GLY A 29 8.75 -23.91 -0.19
CA GLY A 29 9.93 -23.35 0.50
C GLY A 29 9.64 -22.61 1.80
N GLY A 30 8.38 -22.28 2.13
CA GLY A 30 8.01 -21.58 3.37
C GLY A 30 7.72 -20.09 3.19
N PHE A 31 7.67 -19.61 1.94
CA PHE A 31 7.11 -18.29 1.64
C PHE A 31 5.62 -18.28 1.99
N GLU A 32 5.18 -17.26 2.73
CA GLU A 32 3.83 -17.24 3.28
C GLU A 32 3.26 -15.83 3.28
N ALA A 33 2.01 -15.69 2.85
CA ALA A 33 1.22 -14.48 2.99
C ALA A 33 -0.01 -14.76 3.86
N ARG A 34 -0.30 -13.89 4.83
CA ARG A 34 -1.51 -13.97 5.65
C ARG A 34 -2.39 -12.78 5.35
N ILE A 35 -3.64 -13.03 5.00
CA ILE A 35 -4.62 -12.01 4.66
C ILE A 35 -5.77 -12.09 5.65
N ILE A 36 -6.20 -10.97 6.21
CA ILE A 36 -7.41 -10.91 7.05
C ILE A 36 -8.56 -10.22 6.32
N SER A 37 -9.79 -10.66 6.59
CA SER A 37 -10.99 -10.16 5.90
C SER A 37 -11.34 -8.72 6.27
N TYR A 38 -10.92 -8.22 7.42
CA TYR A 38 -11.05 -6.81 7.77
C TYR A 38 -10.01 -5.96 7.02
N GLY A 39 -10.49 -5.00 6.24
CA GLY A 39 -9.68 -4.12 5.39
C GLY A 39 -8.98 -4.82 4.23
N ALA A 40 -9.27 -6.11 3.98
CA ALA A 40 -8.48 -6.98 3.10
C ALA A 40 -6.97 -6.79 3.35
N VAL A 41 -6.57 -6.86 4.62
CA VAL A 41 -5.23 -6.50 5.08
C VAL A 41 -4.25 -7.64 4.78
N LEU A 42 -3.08 -7.30 4.21
CA LEU A 42 -1.91 -8.17 4.23
C LEU A 42 -1.31 -8.15 5.65
N GLN A 43 -1.73 -9.11 6.46
CA GLN A 43 -1.39 -9.20 7.89
C GLN A 43 0.06 -9.63 8.10
N ALA A 44 0.60 -10.50 7.26
CA ALA A 44 1.98 -10.97 7.33
C ALA A 44 2.50 -11.36 5.94
N LEU A 45 3.81 -11.20 5.74
CA LEU A 45 4.54 -11.64 4.56
C LEU A 45 5.87 -12.24 5.00
N ILE A 46 5.94 -13.57 5.08
CA ILE A 46 7.09 -14.29 5.62
C ILE A 46 8.04 -14.67 4.48
N ALA A 47 9.31 -14.30 4.60
CA ALA A 47 10.31 -14.54 3.55
C ALA A 47 11.69 -14.95 4.11
N PRO A 48 12.45 -15.76 3.34
CA PRO A 48 13.77 -16.21 3.76
C PRO A 48 14.78 -15.06 3.75
N ASP A 49 15.78 -15.14 4.63
CA ASP A 49 17.03 -14.38 4.59
C ASP A 49 18.17 -15.22 3.98
N ALA A 50 19.33 -14.61 3.78
CA ALA A 50 20.48 -15.31 3.19
C ALA A 50 21.16 -16.34 4.12
N ASN A 51 20.74 -16.45 5.38
CA ASN A 51 21.19 -17.45 6.35
C ASN A 51 20.17 -18.61 6.50
N GLY A 52 19.07 -18.58 5.74
CA GLY A 52 18.00 -19.58 5.78
C GLY A 52 16.92 -19.33 6.85
N GLY A 53 17.00 -18.20 7.58
CA GLY A 53 15.98 -17.78 8.53
C GLY A 53 14.77 -17.16 7.85
N TYR A 54 13.57 -17.35 8.41
CA TYR A 54 12.33 -16.76 7.90
C TYR A 54 11.84 -15.70 8.87
N ASP A 55 11.41 -14.55 8.36
CA ASP A 55 10.80 -13.50 9.17
C ASP A 55 9.71 -12.77 8.38
N ASP A 56 8.82 -12.15 9.12
CA ASP A 56 7.75 -11.31 8.59
C ASP A 56 8.31 -9.96 8.18
N VAL A 57 8.22 -9.60 6.90
CA VAL A 57 8.79 -8.34 6.40
C VAL A 57 7.81 -7.18 6.38
N VAL A 58 6.57 -7.38 6.87
CA VAL A 58 5.58 -6.30 6.99
C VAL A 58 5.20 -6.04 8.45
N LEU A 59 5.09 -4.77 8.82
CA LEU A 59 4.54 -4.39 10.13
C LEU A 59 3.04 -4.68 10.18
N GLY A 60 2.52 -4.84 11.40
CA GLY A 60 1.12 -5.12 11.67
C GLY A 60 0.92 -5.50 13.13
N HIS A 61 -0.16 -6.24 13.40
CA HIS A 61 -0.47 -6.77 14.71
C HIS A 61 -0.65 -8.29 14.70
N ASP A 62 -0.29 -8.93 15.82
CA ASP A 62 -0.54 -10.36 16.05
C ASP A 62 -2.00 -10.66 16.39
N ALA A 63 -2.72 -9.69 16.95
CA ALA A 63 -4.11 -9.80 17.36
C ALA A 63 -5.00 -8.76 16.67
N PHE A 64 -6.26 -9.14 16.39
CA PHE A 64 -7.22 -8.28 15.71
C PHE A 64 -7.46 -6.94 16.42
N ALA A 65 -7.44 -6.91 17.75
CA ALA A 65 -7.66 -5.70 18.55
C ALA A 65 -6.71 -4.55 18.17
N GLY A 66 -5.48 -4.84 17.73
CA GLY A 66 -4.53 -3.81 17.29
C GLY A 66 -5.02 -3.04 16.06
N TYR A 67 -5.65 -3.73 15.10
CA TYR A 67 -6.23 -3.11 13.90
C TYR A 67 -7.45 -2.24 14.18
N LEU A 68 -8.13 -2.44 15.31
CA LEU A 68 -9.25 -1.60 15.74
C LEU A 68 -8.81 -0.41 16.60
N ALA A 69 -7.75 -0.57 17.40
CA ALA A 69 -7.36 0.40 18.41
C ALA A 69 -6.86 1.71 17.79
N GLU A 70 -6.06 1.65 16.74
CA GLU A 70 -5.52 2.84 16.10
C GLU A 70 -5.36 2.66 14.59
N ARG A 71 -5.97 3.58 13.83
CA ARG A 71 -5.99 3.53 12.36
C ARG A 71 -4.66 4.07 11.79
N LYS A 72 -3.73 3.17 11.47
CA LYS A 72 -2.48 3.47 10.75
C LYS A 72 -2.37 2.76 9.39
N PHE A 73 -3.46 2.18 8.89
CA PHE A 73 -3.54 1.51 7.59
C PHE A 73 -2.56 0.34 7.38
N LEU A 74 -1.97 -0.22 8.46
CA LEU A 74 -0.95 -1.27 8.38
C LEU A 74 -1.42 -2.45 7.50
N GLY A 75 -0.87 -2.54 6.29
CA GLY A 75 -1.17 -3.63 5.35
C GLY A 75 -2.55 -3.55 4.69
N ALA A 76 -3.36 -2.52 4.96
CA ALA A 76 -4.74 -2.45 4.52
C ALA A 76 -4.88 -2.13 3.04
N THR A 77 -5.98 -2.61 2.44
CA THR A 77 -6.46 -2.09 1.16
C THR A 77 -7.12 -0.74 1.38
N VAL A 78 -6.63 0.27 0.68
CA VAL A 78 -7.12 1.65 0.79
C VAL A 78 -7.99 2.01 -0.40
N GLY A 79 -9.12 2.65 -0.11
CA GLY A 79 -10.07 3.16 -1.09
C GLY A 79 -11.27 3.81 -0.40
N ARG A 80 -12.22 4.43 -1.11
CA ARG A 80 -12.37 4.40 -2.58
C ARG A 80 -11.28 5.17 -3.35
N TYR A 81 -10.65 6.15 -2.70
CA TYR A 81 -9.55 6.93 -3.26
C TYR A 81 -8.36 6.97 -2.30
N ALA A 82 -7.24 6.35 -2.69
CA ALA A 82 -5.98 6.39 -1.96
C ALA A 82 -5.29 7.74 -2.11
N ASN A 83 -4.55 8.13 -1.07
CA ASN A 83 -3.92 9.43 -0.89
C ASN A 83 -4.95 10.58 -0.78
N ARG A 84 -4.54 11.82 -1.05
CA ARG A 84 -5.29 13.03 -0.72
C ARG A 84 -6.12 13.56 -1.88
N ILE A 85 -7.24 14.21 -1.53
CA ILE A 85 -8.01 15.10 -2.39
C ILE A 85 -8.08 16.46 -1.69
N ALA A 86 -7.62 17.50 -2.38
CA ALA A 86 -7.53 18.84 -1.84
C ALA A 86 -8.90 19.34 -1.37
N LYS A 87 -8.98 19.91 -0.16
CA LYS A 87 -10.22 20.42 0.44
C LYS A 87 -11.33 19.38 0.65
N GLY A 88 -11.01 18.10 0.42
CA GLY A 88 -11.99 17.04 0.35
C GLY A 88 -13.06 17.29 -0.72
N GLN A 89 -12.72 17.96 -1.82
CA GLN A 89 -13.70 18.38 -2.81
C GLN A 89 -13.17 18.13 -4.22
N PHE A 90 -14.05 17.71 -5.12
CA PHE A 90 -13.77 17.62 -6.56
C PHE A 90 -15.05 17.79 -7.37
N SER A 91 -14.91 18.04 -8.67
CA SER A 91 -16.05 18.09 -9.59
C SER A 91 -16.15 16.81 -10.41
N LEU A 92 -17.37 16.28 -10.53
CA LEU A 92 -17.68 15.17 -11.42
C LEU A 92 -18.97 15.49 -12.17
N GLN A 93 -18.88 15.51 -13.51
CA GLN A 93 -20.01 15.86 -14.39
C GLN A 93 -20.65 17.22 -14.09
N GLY A 94 -19.85 18.19 -13.66
CA GLY A 94 -20.31 19.53 -13.31
C GLY A 94 -20.94 19.65 -11.92
N GLU A 95 -21.10 18.53 -11.20
CA GLU A 95 -21.52 18.55 -9.80
C GLU A 95 -20.31 18.56 -8.87
N THR A 96 -20.41 19.27 -7.76
CA THR A 96 -19.39 19.30 -6.72
C THR A 96 -19.64 18.17 -5.72
N VAL A 97 -18.67 17.27 -5.58
CA VAL A 97 -18.68 16.22 -4.54
C VAL A 97 -17.88 16.71 -3.35
N GLN A 98 -18.49 16.70 -2.16
CA GLN A 98 -17.84 17.02 -0.89
C GLN A 98 -17.64 15.75 -0.05
N LEU A 99 -16.39 15.43 0.21
CA LEU A 99 -15.93 14.34 1.08
C LEU A 99 -15.70 14.85 2.50
N ALA A 100 -15.58 13.92 3.44
CA ALA A 100 -15.13 14.23 4.78
C ALA A 100 -13.68 14.77 4.77
N VAL A 101 -13.47 15.90 5.43
CA VAL A 101 -12.15 16.49 5.64
C VAL A 101 -11.52 15.83 6.87
N ASN A 102 -10.91 14.66 6.66
CA ASN A 102 -10.34 13.82 7.72
C ASN A 102 -8.82 13.97 7.88
N ASN A 103 -8.16 14.82 7.10
CA ASN A 103 -6.72 15.07 7.21
C ASN A 103 -6.38 16.55 7.01
N GLY A 104 -6.31 17.31 8.11
CA GLY A 104 -6.06 18.74 8.05
C GLY A 104 -7.17 19.43 7.25
N PRO A 105 -6.87 20.17 6.17
CA PRO A 105 -7.87 20.74 5.29
C PRO A 105 -8.35 19.77 4.19
N ASN A 106 -7.83 18.55 4.09
CA ASN A 106 -8.02 17.65 2.95
C ASN A 106 -8.78 16.35 3.31
N ALA A 107 -9.26 15.63 2.29
CA ALA A 107 -9.69 14.24 2.46
C ALA A 107 -8.51 13.31 2.17
N LEU A 108 -8.43 12.18 2.88
CA LEU A 108 -7.35 11.21 2.81
C LEU A 108 -7.90 9.78 2.86
N HIS A 109 -7.36 8.91 2.00
CA HIS A 109 -7.53 7.45 2.07
C HIS A 109 -8.99 7.01 2.16
N GLY A 110 -9.85 7.62 1.32
CA GLY A 110 -11.25 7.23 1.19
C GLY A 110 -12.18 7.72 2.30
N GLY A 111 -11.71 8.49 3.27
CA GLY A 111 -12.58 9.13 4.27
C GLY A 111 -12.49 8.52 5.68
N LEU A 112 -13.54 8.72 6.48
CA LEU A 112 -13.57 8.36 7.92
C LEU A 112 -13.66 6.85 8.14
N GLU A 113 -14.53 6.19 7.38
CA GLU A 113 -14.74 4.75 7.34
C GLU A 113 -14.40 4.24 5.94
N GLY A 114 -13.14 4.41 5.53
CA GLY A 114 -12.62 3.93 4.25
C GLY A 114 -12.56 2.41 4.14
N PHE A 115 -12.11 1.90 3.00
CA PHE A 115 -12.06 0.46 2.69
C PHE A 115 -11.21 -0.36 3.67
N ASP A 116 -10.22 0.28 4.30
CA ASP A 116 -9.35 -0.29 5.32
C ASP A 116 -10.10 -0.69 6.60
N ARG A 117 -11.32 -0.17 6.79
CA ARG A 117 -12.16 -0.43 7.98
C ARG A 117 -13.41 -1.23 7.69
N LYS A 118 -13.50 -1.83 6.50
CA LYS A 118 -14.64 -2.65 6.11
C LYS A 118 -14.36 -4.11 6.37
N LEU A 119 -15.39 -4.87 6.72
CA LEU A 119 -15.33 -6.32 6.66
C LEU A 119 -15.59 -6.75 5.22
N TRP A 120 -14.59 -7.35 4.58
CA TRP A 120 -14.69 -7.89 3.23
C TRP A 120 -15.18 -9.34 3.28
N GLU A 121 -15.90 -9.75 2.24
CA GLU A 121 -16.31 -11.15 2.06
C GLU A 121 -15.19 -11.93 1.36
N ILE A 122 -14.84 -13.11 1.87
CA ILE A 122 -13.97 -14.06 1.14
C ILE A 122 -14.84 -14.75 0.08
N ALA A 123 -14.71 -14.34 -1.16
CA ALA A 123 -15.54 -14.84 -2.26
C ALA A 123 -14.97 -16.09 -2.94
N GLU A 124 -13.65 -16.27 -2.92
CA GLU A 124 -12.98 -17.38 -3.60
C GLU A 124 -11.67 -17.76 -2.89
N ILE A 125 -11.40 -19.06 -2.84
CA ILE A 125 -10.13 -19.65 -2.39
C ILE A 125 -9.70 -20.64 -3.47
N ASP A 126 -8.48 -20.47 -3.98
CA ASP A 126 -7.86 -21.33 -4.99
C ASP A 126 -6.72 -22.11 -4.35
N GLU A 127 -6.91 -23.41 -4.13
CA GLU A 127 -5.92 -24.30 -3.50
C GLU A 127 -4.92 -24.91 -4.49
N GLY A 128 -4.82 -24.35 -5.71
CA GLY A 128 -3.90 -24.82 -6.73
C GLY A 128 -2.41 -24.65 -6.39
N ALA A 129 -1.56 -24.91 -7.39
CA ALA A 129 -0.10 -24.74 -7.27
C ALA A 129 0.29 -23.26 -7.01
N GLU A 130 -0.55 -22.32 -7.45
CA GLU A 130 -0.45 -20.89 -7.19
C GLU A 130 -1.58 -20.46 -6.25
N PRO A 131 -1.48 -20.73 -4.93
CA PRO A 131 -2.59 -20.55 -4.01
C PRO A 131 -3.04 -19.09 -3.95
N ALA A 132 -4.35 -18.88 -3.92
CA ALA A 132 -4.93 -17.54 -3.95
C ALA A 132 -6.17 -17.39 -3.04
N VAL A 133 -6.43 -16.15 -2.65
CA VAL A 133 -7.68 -15.74 -2.02
C VAL A 133 -8.20 -14.47 -2.68
N THR A 134 -9.49 -14.44 -3.01
CA THR A 134 -10.18 -13.24 -3.49
C THR A 134 -11.18 -12.76 -2.46
N LEU A 135 -11.03 -11.49 -2.06
CA LEU A 135 -11.94 -10.77 -1.19
C LEU A 135 -12.78 -9.79 -2.00
N THR A 136 -14.03 -9.57 -1.61
CA THR A 136 -14.91 -8.59 -2.23
C THR A 136 -15.56 -7.66 -1.24
N TYR A 137 -15.85 -6.45 -1.71
CA TYR A 137 -16.60 -5.45 -0.98
C TYR A 137 -17.46 -4.65 -1.94
N VAL A 138 -18.71 -4.39 -1.53
CA VAL A 138 -19.64 -3.55 -2.27
C VAL A 138 -19.76 -2.23 -1.52
N SER A 139 -19.16 -1.18 -2.09
CA SER A 139 -19.27 0.18 -1.59
C SER A 139 -20.55 0.79 -2.18
N PRO A 140 -21.62 1.03 -1.40
CA PRO A 140 -22.87 1.54 -1.94
C PRO A 140 -22.71 2.97 -2.49
N HIS A 141 -23.68 3.42 -3.28
CA HIS A 141 -23.75 4.82 -3.68
C HIS A 141 -23.82 5.73 -2.46
N GLY A 142 -22.97 6.75 -2.43
CA GLY A 142 -22.91 7.73 -1.35
C GLY A 142 -22.08 7.31 -0.15
N GLU A 143 -21.46 6.12 -0.17
CA GLU A 143 -20.50 5.76 0.86
C GLU A 143 -19.33 6.76 0.86
N GLU A 144 -19.07 7.37 2.03
CA GLU A 144 -18.09 8.46 2.18
C GLU A 144 -18.30 9.58 1.15
N SER A 145 -19.56 9.81 0.75
CA SER A 145 -20.01 10.78 -0.27
C SER A 145 -19.62 10.46 -1.72
N TYR A 146 -18.98 9.32 -2.01
CA TYR A 146 -18.61 8.99 -3.38
C TYR A 146 -19.84 8.54 -4.21
N PRO A 147 -20.02 9.05 -5.44
CA PRO A 147 -21.13 8.65 -6.30
C PRO A 147 -20.96 7.24 -6.87
N GLY A 148 -22.06 6.56 -7.17
CA GLY A 148 -22.07 5.19 -7.70
C GLY A 148 -21.82 4.10 -6.67
N ARG A 149 -22.51 2.97 -6.82
CA ARG A 149 -22.16 1.71 -6.19
C ARG A 149 -20.90 1.18 -6.87
N LEU A 150 -19.90 0.80 -6.09
CA LEU A 150 -18.65 0.24 -6.58
C LEU A 150 -18.48 -1.19 -6.05
N ASP A 151 -18.43 -2.15 -6.97
CA ASP A 151 -18.10 -3.54 -6.70
C ASP A 151 -16.60 -3.71 -6.81
N VAL A 152 -15.94 -4.10 -5.71
CA VAL A 152 -14.48 -4.20 -5.63
C VAL A 152 -14.07 -5.64 -5.36
N ARG A 153 -13.04 -6.11 -6.06
CA ARG A 153 -12.38 -7.41 -5.86
C ARG A 153 -10.90 -7.18 -5.59
N VAL A 154 -10.36 -7.86 -4.58
CA VAL A 154 -8.93 -7.87 -4.25
C VAL A 154 -8.47 -9.31 -4.19
N THR A 155 -7.53 -9.68 -5.05
CA THR A 155 -6.98 -11.04 -5.13
C THR A 155 -5.51 -11.03 -4.74
N TYR A 156 -5.19 -11.79 -3.70
CA TYR A 156 -3.81 -12.12 -3.31
C TYR A 156 -3.50 -13.53 -3.84
N ARG A 157 -2.39 -13.68 -4.58
CA ARG A 157 -1.96 -14.96 -5.15
C ARG A 157 -0.44 -15.12 -5.02
N ILE A 158 0.00 -16.30 -4.61
CA ILE A 158 1.42 -16.67 -4.74
C ILE A 158 1.65 -17.17 -6.17
N THR A 159 2.47 -16.47 -6.96
CA THR A 159 2.68 -16.74 -8.39
C THR A 159 4.06 -17.30 -8.73
N GLY A 160 4.88 -17.59 -7.72
CA GLY A 160 6.25 -18.08 -7.87
C GLY A 160 6.84 -18.44 -6.50
N PRO A 161 8.11 -18.87 -6.44
CA PRO A 161 8.72 -19.36 -5.19
C PRO A 161 8.63 -18.37 -4.03
N THR A 162 8.77 -17.08 -4.32
CA THR A 162 8.77 -15.97 -3.34
C THR A 162 8.11 -14.72 -3.94
N GLU A 163 7.03 -14.92 -4.69
CA GLU A 163 6.27 -13.84 -5.34
C GLU A 163 4.84 -13.78 -4.82
N LEU A 164 4.43 -12.59 -4.36
CA LEU A 164 3.04 -12.28 -4.02
C LEU A 164 2.48 -11.29 -5.04
N SER A 165 1.51 -11.74 -5.84
CA SER A 165 0.72 -10.92 -6.75
C SER A 165 -0.53 -10.40 -6.05
N LEU A 166 -0.80 -9.10 -6.23
CA LEU A 166 -1.97 -8.39 -5.75
C LEU A 166 -2.71 -7.76 -6.94
N LEU A 167 -3.91 -8.26 -7.22
CA LEU A 167 -4.79 -7.75 -8.27
C LEU A 167 -6.02 -7.10 -7.65
N MET A 168 -6.24 -5.83 -7.94
CA MET A 168 -7.44 -5.10 -7.53
C MET A 168 -8.25 -4.73 -8.76
N GLU A 169 -9.53 -5.04 -8.73
CA GLU A 169 -10.46 -4.75 -9.81
C GLU A 169 -11.72 -4.09 -9.27
N ALA A 170 -12.29 -3.15 -10.01
CA ALA A 170 -13.56 -2.55 -9.62
C ALA A 170 -14.47 -2.23 -10.81
N ARG A 171 -15.78 -2.28 -10.56
CA ARG A 171 -16.85 -1.91 -11.51
C ARG A 171 -17.85 -1.02 -10.82
N THR A 172 -18.42 -0.08 -11.58
CA THR A 172 -19.37 0.90 -11.05
C THR A 172 -20.68 0.89 -11.83
N ASP A 173 -21.77 1.26 -11.18
CA ASP A 173 -23.07 1.50 -11.82
C ASP A 173 -23.27 2.96 -12.28
N ARG A 174 -22.40 3.88 -11.82
CA ARG A 174 -22.42 5.30 -12.18
C ARG A 174 -20.99 5.86 -12.27
N PRO A 175 -20.75 6.92 -13.04
CA PRO A 175 -19.46 7.60 -13.08
C PRO A 175 -18.98 7.95 -11.66
N THR A 176 -17.72 7.62 -11.36
CA THR A 176 -17.09 7.85 -10.05
C THR A 176 -15.58 8.02 -10.20
N VAL A 177 -14.88 8.23 -9.09
CA VAL A 177 -13.41 8.22 -9.04
C VAL A 177 -12.93 7.02 -8.22
N VAL A 178 -11.90 6.34 -8.70
CA VAL A 178 -11.33 5.15 -8.06
C VAL A 178 -9.81 5.24 -8.07
N ASN A 179 -9.19 5.04 -6.91
CA ASN A 179 -7.75 4.87 -6.77
C ASN A 179 -7.51 3.91 -5.61
N LEU A 180 -7.13 2.66 -5.90
CA LEU A 180 -6.90 1.65 -4.87
C LEU A 180 -5.41 1.42 -4.69
N THR A 181 -4.99 1.09 -3.47
CA THR A 181 -3.63 0.63 -3.17
C THR A 181 -3.61 -0.24 -1.93
N ASN A 182 -2.45 -0.85 -1.63
CA ASN A 182 -2.20 -1.54 -0.38
C ASN A 182 -1.14 -0.79 0.43
N HIS A 183 -1.45 -0.49 1.69
CA HIS A 183 -0.63 0.36 2.55
C HIS A 183 0.27 -0.47 3.49
N SER A 184 0.94 -1.49 2.94
CA SER A 184 1.90 -2.31 3.68
C SER A 184 3.15 -1.51 4.06
N PHE A 185 3.54 -1.64 5.32
CA PHE A 185 4.77 -1.07 5.89
C PHE A 185 5.86 -2.13 5.88
N PHE A 186 6.84 -1.99 4.98
CA PHE A 186 7.92 -2.96 4.83
C PHE A 186 9.13 -2.63 5.69
N ASN A 187 9.62 -3.65 6.40
CA ASN A 187 10.97 -3.69 6.94
C ASN A 187 11.58 -5.06 6.61
N LEU A 188 12.47 -5.08 5.62
CA LEU A 188 13.09 -6.31 5.16
C LEU A 188 14.05 -6.96 6.17
N GLU A 189 14.39 -6.29 7.28
CA GLU A 189 15.11 -6.92 8.39
C GLU A 189 14.21 -7.72 9.32
N GLY A 190 12.88 -7.60 9.17
CA GLY A 190 11.88 -8.29 9.99
C GLY A 190 11.01 -7.32 10.81
N ALA A 191 9.76 -7.65 11.01
CA ALA A 191 8.77 -6.82 11.70
C ALA A 191 9.06 -6.66 13.20
N THR A 192 9.78 -7.62 13.77
CA THR A 192 10.27 -7.58 15.15
C THR A 192 11.74 -7.16 15.25
N SER A 193 12.38 -6.80 14.13
CA SER A 193 13.79 -6.40 14.12
C SER A 193 14.01 -5.07 14.84
N GLU A 194 15.11 -4.96 15.60
CA GLU A 194 15.57 -3.70 16.23
C GLU A 194 16.17 -2.69 15.25
N THR A 195 16.10 -2.96 13.95
CA THR A 195 16.73 -2.12 12.91
C THR A 195 15.66 -1.34 12.15
N SER A 196 15.82 -0.01 12.08
CA SER A 196 15.01 0.87 11.23
C SER A 196 15.31 0.67 9.73
N ILE A 197 14.49 1.22 8.83
CA ILE A 197 14.74 1.18 7.37
C ILE A 197 15.82 2.14 6.88
N LEU A 198 16.48 2.90 7.76
CA LEU A 198 17.42 3.94 7.35
C LEU A 198 18.65 3.39 6.60
N ASP A 199 19.07 2.16 6.89
CA ASP A 199 20.17 1.50 6.19
C ASP A 199 19.70 0.69 4.97
N HIS A 200 18.38 0.54 4.75
CA HIS A 200 17.86 -0.12 3.56
C HIS A 200 18.20 0.71 2.33
N ARG A 201 18.57 0.03 1.25
CA ARG A 201 18.87 0.68 -0.02
C ARG A 201 17.64 0.68 -0.89
N LEU A 202 17.15 1.87 -1.21
CA LEU A 202 16.01 2.07 -2.10
C LEU A 202 16.50 2.43 -3.50
N MET A 203 15.88 1.82 -4.51
CA MET A 203 15.87 2.29 -5.90
C MET A 203 14.42 2.50 -6.34
N VAL A 204 14.16 3.58 -7.06
CA VAL A 204 12.85 3.87 -7.68
C VAL A 204 13.07 4.18 -9.16
N ALA A 205 12.34 3.49 -10.02
CA ALA A 205 12.41 3.63 -11.47
C ALA A 205 11.58 4.84 -11.96
N ALA A 206 11.97 6.04 -11.53
CA ALA A 206 11.32 7.29 -11.86
C ALA A 206 12.32 8.44 -12.03
N GLU A 207 12.08 9.29 -13.03
CA GLU A 207 12.87 10.50 -13.30
C GLU A 207 12.27 11.75 -12.64
N GLN A 208 11.01 11.67 -12.20
CA GLN A 208 10.27 12.79 -11.65
C GLN A 208 9.46 12.40 -10.41
N PHE A 209 9.14 13.37 -9.58
CA PHE A 209 8.24 13.24 -8.44
C PHE A 209 7.29 14.44 -8.35
N LEU A 210 6.19 14.25 -7.64
CA LEU A 210 5.24 15.33 -7.33
C LEU A 210 5.72 16.06 -6.08
N ALA A 211 6.14 17.31 -6.24
CA ALA A 211 6.35 18.17 -5.10
C ALA A 211 5.01 18.56 -4.49
N ILE A 212 4.99 18.71 -3.18
CA ILE A 212 3.82 18.95 -2.36
C ILE A 212 3.92 20.26 -1.58
N ASP A 213 2.77 20.82 -1.25
CA ASP A 213 2.62 21.91 -0.30
C ASP A 213 2.72 21.40 1.17
N PRO A 214 2.71 22.29 2.18
CA PRO A 214 2.75 21.89 3.59
C PRO A 214 1.56 21.05 4.08
N THR A 215 0.50 20.92 3.28
CA THR A 215 -0.68 20.08 3.55
C THR A 215 -0.65 18.75 2.77
N ALA A 216 0.50 18.47 2.13
CA ALA A 216 0.77 17.29 1.31
C ALA A 216 -0.09 17.17 0.05
N ILE A 217 -0.55 18.29 -0.52
CA ILE A 217 -1.20 18.32 -1.84
C ILE A 217 -0.16 18.61 -2.91
N PRO A 218 -0.15 17.89 -4.05
CA PRO A 218 0.72 18.18 -5.18
C PRO A 218 0.59 19.63 -5.64
N LEU A 219 1.74 20.29 -5.81
CA LEU A 219 1.81 21.66 -6.30
C LEU A 219 1.26 21.76 -7.74
N PRO A 220 0.76 22.93 -8.16
CA PRO A 220 0.20 23.12 -9.51
C PRO A 220 1.26 23.03 -10.62
N GLU A 221 2.54 23.19 -10.31
CA GLU A 221 3.63 23.04 -11.28
C GLU A 221 3.74 21.58 -11.79
N PRO A 222 4.36 21.38 -12.97
CA PRO A 222 4.65 20.03 -13.48
C PRO A 222 5.54 19.20 -12.54
N PRO A 223 5.52 17.86 -12.66
CA PRO A 223 6.41 16.98 -11.89
C PRO A 223 7.87 17.41 -11.95
N ARG A 224 8.52 17.49 -10.79
CA ARG A 224 9.91 17.94 -10.69
C ARG A 224 10.87 16.80 -10.98
N SER A 225 11.97 17.10 -11.65
CA SER A 225 13.07 16.13 -11.82
C SER A 225 13.62 15.70 -10.46
N VAL A 226 13.91 14.41 -10.32
CA VAL A 226 14.62 13.88 -9.14
C VAL A 226 16.12 14.20 -9.19
N ALA A 227 16.68 14.44 -10.38
CA ALA A 227 18.12 14.57 -10.58
C ALA A 227 18.73 15.71 -9.74
N GLY A 228 19.79 15.39 -9.00
CA GLY A 228 20.47 16.37 -8.14
C GLY A 228 19.70 16.75 -6.88
N THR A 229 18.64 16.01 -6.52
CA THR A 229 17.85 16.21 -5.30
C THR A 229 17.98 15.02 -4.34
N PRO A 230 17.55 15.16 -3.07
CA PRO A 230 17.45 14.03 -2.12
C PRO A 230 16.51 12.91 -2.56
N PHE A 231 15.68 13.16 -3.57
CA PHE A 231 14.71 12.22 -4.14
C PHE A 231 15.31 11.39 -5.29
N ASP A 232 16.59 11.58 -5.65
CA ASP A 232 17.22 10.80 -6.72
C ASP A 232 17.53 9.35 -6.26
N PHE A 233 16.54 8.47 -6.36
CA PHE A 233 16.68 7.03 -6.13
C PHE A 233 16.76 6.22 -7.43
N ARG A 234 17.15 6.83 -8.56
CA ARG A 234 17.34 6.08 -9.82
C ARG A 234 18.42 5.01 -9.72
N LYS A 235 19.33 5.18 -8.75
CA LYS A 235 20.30 4.18 -8.29
C LYS A 235 20.03 3.81 -6.83
N PRO A 236 20.43 2.62 -6.36
CA PRO A 236 20.25 2.21 -4.97
C PRO A 236 21.01 3.09 -3.96
N TRP A 237 20.28 3.79 -3.11
CA TRP A 237 20.81 4.63 -2.02
C TRP A 237 20.20 4.26 -0.66
N PRO A 238 20.96 4.30 0.44
CA PRO A 238 20.40 4.17 1.77
C PRO A 238 19.30 5.21 2.00
N VAL A 239 18.14 4.81 2.51
CA VAL A 239 17.02 5.73 2.76
C VAL A 239 17.43 6.83 3.72
N GLY A 240 18.23 6.51 4.74
CA GLY A 240 18.66 7.45 5.77
C GLY A 240 19.71 8.47 5.34
N GLU A 241 20.39 8.26 4.21
CA GLU A 241 21.55 9.08 3.83
C GLU A 241 21.19 10.55 3.60
N ARG A 242 20.02 10.80 2.98
CA ARG A 242 19.60 12.14 2.52
C ARG A 242 18.27 12.60 3.11
N ILE A 243 17.59 11.76 3.90
CA ILE A 243 16.26 12.04 4.46
C ILE A 243 16.22 13.26 5.40
N ARG A 244 17.38 13.71 5.91
CA ARG A 244 17.50 14.85 6.84
C ARG A 244 18.10 16.10 6.19
N GLU A 245 18.28 16.13 4.88
CA GLU A 245 18.74 17.33 4.18
C GLU A 245 17.72 18.48 4.31
N GLY A 246 18.20 19.73 4.22
CA GLY A 246 17.39 20.95 4.37
C GLY A 246 16.40 21.25 3.24
N ASP A 247 16.07 20.26 2.41
CA ASP A 247 15.16 20.41 1.28
C ASP A 247 13.73 20.75 1.75
N PRO A 248 13.03 21.73 1.14
CA PRO A 248 11.65 22.07 1.50
C PRO A 248 10.67 20.88 1.44
N GLN A 249 10.85 19.96 0.50
CA GLN A 249 9.97 18.82 0.30
C GLN A 249 10.15 17.76 1.39
N LEU A 250 11.40 17.51 1.83
CA LEU A 250 11.65 16.67 3.00
C LEU A 250 11.04 17.26 4.27
N ARG A 251 11.04 18.59 4.43
CA ARG A 251 10.37 19.27 5.54
C ARG A 251 8.85 19.11 5.50
N ASN A 252 8.24 19.26 4.32
CA ASN A 252 6.80 19.09 4.15
C ASN A 252 6.38 17.64 4.46
N GLY A 253 7.12 16.65 3.96
CA GLY A 253 6.85 15.23 4.21
C GLY A 253 7.31 14.70 5.58
N ARG A 254 8.13 15.46 6.32
CA ARG A 254 8.85 15.01 7.53
C ARG A 254 9.74 13.78 7.27
N GLY A 255 10.35 13.75 6.08
CA GLY A 255 10.98 12.59 5.47
C GLY A 255 10.49 12.41 4.04
N TYR A 256 10.55 11.19 3.53
CA TYR A 256 9.93 10.87 2.26
C TYR A 256 8.44 10.61 2.47
N ASP A 257 7.58 11.40 1.82
CA ASP A 257 6.15 11.17 1.68
C ASP A 257 5.66 11.71 0.32
N HIS A 258 6.23 11.20 -0.78
CA HIS A 258 6.01 11.76 -2.12
C HIS A 258 5.67 10.68 -3.14
N THR A 259 4.86 11.06 -4.12
CA THR A 259 4.57 10.25 -5.30
C THR A 259 5.68 10.41 -6.33
N TYR A 260 6.33 9.30 -6.68
CA TYR A 260 7.23 9.20 -7.82
C TYR A 260 6.42 8.92 -9.09
N CYS A 261 6.72 9.64 -10.16
CA CYS A 261 6.04 9.54 -11.45
C CYS A 261 6.72 8.44 -12.27
N LEU A 262 6.06 7.29 -12.42
CA LEU A 262 6.67 6.10 -13.04
C LEU A 262 6.63 6.11 -14.58
N GLY A 263 5.95 7.08 -15.21
CA GLY A 263 5.95 7.28 -16.67
C GLY A 263 5.45 6.09 -17.48
N ARG A 264 4.44 5.36 -17.00
CA ARG A 264 4.01 4.06 -17.56
C ARG A 264 2.84 4.15 -18.53
N ASP A 265 2.79 3.15 -19.42
CA ASP A 265 1.70 2.88 -20.38
C ASP A 265 0.73 1.78 -19.89
N GLY A 266 0.66 1.53 -18.57
CA GLY A 266 -0.22 0.51 -17.98
C GLY A 266 0.32 -0.93 -18.05
N LYS A 267 1.59 -1.13 -18.45
CA LYS A 267 2.24 -2.44 -18.39
C LYS A 267 2.90 -2.68 -17.04
N LEU A 268 2.82 -3.93 -16.58
CA LEU A 268 3.52 -4.39 -15.38
C LEU A 268 5.04 -4.29 -15.58
N ALA A 269 5.71 -3.45 -14.80
CA ALA A 269 7.15 -3.23 -14.88
C ALA A 269 7.76 -2.98 -13.49
N LEU A 270 9.10 -3.05 -13.37
CA LEU A 270 9.80 -2.80 -12.10
C LEU A 270 9.64 -1.32 -11.70
N ALA A 271 9.04 -1.03 -10.54
CA ALA A 271 8.84 0.32 -10.02
C ALA A 271 9.82 0.70 -8.91
N ALA A 272 10.12 -0.23 -8.03
CA ALA A 272 11.07 -0.02 -6.96
C ALA A 272 11.79 -1.31 -6.58
N ARG A 273 12.94 -1.14 -5.94
CA ARG A 273 13.69 -2.20 -5.32
C ARG A 273 14.18 -1.73 -3.95
N LEU A 274 13.91 -2.52 -2.92
CA LEU A 274 14.33 -2.28 -1.55
C LEU A 274 15.25 -3.41 -1.11
N GLU A 275 16.40 -3.08 -0.52
CA GLU A 275 17.37 -4.08 -0.05
C GLU A 275 17.71 -3.85 1.42
N ALA A 276 17.63 -4.90 2.23
CA ALA A 276 18.11 -4.91 3.61
C ALA A 276 19.58 -5.38 3.66
N PRO A 277 20.49 -4.61 4.27
CA PRO A 277 21.92 -4.98 4.29
C PRO A 277 22.24 -6.20 5.17
N ARG A 278 21.51 -6.43 6.29
CA ARG A 278 21.88 -7.47 7.28
C ARG A 278 21.30 -8.83 6.92
N SER A 279 19.99 -8.91 6.73
CA SER A 279 19.30 -10.13 6.27
C SER A 279 19.61 -10.45 4.80
N ARG A 280 20.10 -9.47 4.04
CA ARG A 280 20.33 -9.56 2.58
C ARG A 280 19.05 -9.85 1.79
N ARG A 281 17.87 -9.63 2.38
CA ARG A 281 16.60 -9.68 1.66
C ARG A 281 16.51 -8.53 0.66
N ILE A 282 15.99 -8.84 -0.51
CA ILE A 282 15.68 -7.91 -1.57
C ILE A 282 14.18 -8.04 -1.87
N MET A 283 13.48 -6.92 -1.96
CA MET A 283 12.13 -6.85 -2.49
C MET A 283 12.12 -6.03 -3.77
N GLU A 284 11.68 -6.62 -4.86
CA GLU A 284 11.38 -5.94 -6.11
C GLU A 284 9.86 -5.77 -6.23
N LEU A 285 9.43 -4.53 -6.47
CA LEU A 285 8.03 -4.17 -6.66
C LEU A 285 7.78 -3.94 -8.13
N PHE A 286 6.85 -4.70 -8.70
CA PHE A 286 6.35 -4.49 -10.06
C PHE A 286 4.92 -3.96 -10.01
N THR A 287 4.54 -3.07 -10.92
CA THR A 287 3.16 -2.53 -10.96
C THR A 287 2.79 -2.02 -12.35
N ASP A 288 1.49 -1.96 -12.66
CA ASP A 288 0.95 -1.27 -13.83
C ASP A 288 0.56 0.20 -13.56
N GLN A 289 0.65 0.64 -12.30
CA GLN A 289 0.21 1.98 -11.90
C GLN A 289 1.17 3.10 -12.33
N PRO A 290 0.66 4.32 -12.59
CA PRO A 290 1.48 5.45 -13.08
C PRO A 290 2.27 6.17 -11.99
N GLY A 291 1.98 5.93 -10.71
CA GLY A 291 2.66 6.54 -9.58
C GLY A 291 3.03 5.52 -8.51
N LEU A 292 4.03 5.87 -7.70
CA LEU A 292 4.43 5.15 -6.50
C LEU A 292 4.58 6.13 -5.33
N GLN A 293 3.73 6.03 -4.32
CA GLN A 293 3.99 6.72 -3.05
C GLN A 293 5.18 6.06 -2.36
N VAL A 294 6.17 6.86 -1.99
CA VAL A 294 7.25 6.44 -1.12
C VAL A 294 7.09 7.19 0.19
N TYR A 295 6.70 6.44 1.23
CA TYR A 295 6.44 6.99 2.56
C TYR A 295 7.32 6.30 3.61
N SER A 296 8.20 7.05 4.26
CA SER A 296 9.19 6.53 5.24
C SER A 296 8.65 6.39 6.67
N GLY A 297 7.34 6.24 6.85
CA GLY A 297 6.75 6.00 8.19
C GLY A 297 6.80 7.20 9.13
N ASN A 298 6.75 8.43 8.59
CA ASN A 298 7.07 9.68 9.30
C ASN A 298 6.15 10.01 10.49
N TYR A 299 4.94 9.44 10.53
CA TYR A 299 3.92 9.66 11.55
C TYR A 299 3.75 8.47 12.52
N LEU A 300 4.65 7.49 12.46
CA LEU A 300 4.76 6.46 13.48
C LEU A 300 5.51 7.08 14.68
N ASP A 301 4.89 7.08 15.86
CA ASP A 301 5.36 7.86 17.02
C ASP A 301 5.68 7.00 18.26
N GLY A 302 5.58 5.68 18.14
CA GLY A 302 5.87 4.75 19.23
C GLY A 302 4.74 4.59 20.25
N THR A 303 3.54 5.08 19.97
CA THR A 303 2.36 4.89 20.84
C THR A 303 1.68 3.53 20.62
N MET A 304 1.90 2.92 19.45
CA MET A 304 1.31 1.65 19.04
C MET A 304 2.27 0.47 19.28
N SER A 305 1.74 -0.64 19.83
CA SER A 305 2.42 -1.93 19.88
C SER A 305 2.07 -2.78 18.65
N GLY A 306 3.09 -3.18 17.89
CA GLY A 306 3.00 -4.10 16.76
C GLY A 306 3.22 -5.56 17.17
N LYS A 307 3.65 -6.36 16.19
CA LYS A 307 3.99 -7.78 16.36
C LYS A 307 5.08 -7.98 17.43
N GLY A 308 4.99 -9.06 18.19
CA GLY A 308 5.92 -9.36 19.29
C GLY A 308 5.91 -8.34 20.44
N GLY A 309 4.89 -7.47 20.51
CA GLY A 309 4.80 -6.41 21.53
C GLY A 309 5.75 -5.24 21.29
N LYS A 310 6.38 -5.15 20.13
CA LYS A 310 7.34 -4.09 19.80
C LYS A 310 6.62 -2.78 19.49
N LEU A 311 7.13 -1.66 20.01
CA LEU A 311 6.63 -0.33 19.64
C LEU A 311 7.02 0.03 18.21
N ILE A 312 6.07 0.58 17.44
CA ILE A 312 6.30 1.02 16.06
C ILE A 312 6.57 2.52 16.01
N ARG A 313 7.74 2.93 15.51
CA ARG A 313 8.25 4.31 15.48
C ARG A 313 8.63 4.78 14.09
N GLN A 314 8.91 6.07 13.98
CA GLN A 314 9.32 6.72 12.75
C GLN A 314 10.51 5.99 12.12
N SER A 315 10.40 5.73 10.82
CA SER A 315 11.41 5.01 10.04
C SER A 315 11.61 3.54 10.43
N ASP A 316 10.76 2.92 11.26
CA ASP A 316 10.83 1.48 11.49
C ASP A 316 10.42 0.67 10.25
N ALA A 317 9.65 1.26 9.35
CA ALA A 317 9.25 0.68 8.08
C ALA A 317 8.90 1.77 7.07
N MET A 318 8.80 1.38 5.80
CA MET A 318 8.35 2.26 4.72
C MET A 318 7.25 1.64 3.89
N CYS A 319 6.36 2.48 3.37
CA CYS A 319 5.35 2.07 2.39
C CYS A 319 5.84 2.38 0.97
N LEU A 320 5.51 1.47 0.07
CA LEU A 320 5.70 1.60 -1.37
C LEU A 320 4.32 1.30 -1.99
N GLU A 321 3.56 2.36 -2.27
CA GLU A 321 2.13 2.26 -2.63
C GLU A 321 1.92 2.64 -4.10
N PRO A 322 1.85 1.67 -5.02
CA PRO A 322 1.46 1.96 -6.39
C PRO A 322 0.07 2.55 -6.41
N HIS A 323 -0.14 3.61 -7.18
CA HIS A 323 -1.42 4.29 -7.25
C HIS A 323 -1.50 5.23 -8.46
N ILE A 324 -2.68 5.80 -8.70
CA ILE A 324 -2.78 7.04 -9.44
C ILE A 324 -2.26 8.21 -8.63
N TRP A 325 -1.92 9.31 -9.29
CA TRP A 325 -1.35 10.49 -8.65
C TRP A 325 -2.36 11.12 -7.66
N PRO A 326 -1.92 11.61 -6.50
CA PRO A 326 -2.77 12.29 -5.55
C PRO A 326 -3.47 13.50 -6.17
N ASP A 327 -4.67 13.80 -5.67
CA ASP A 327 -5.50 14.93 -6.13
C ASP A 327 -5.87 14.91 -7.63
N ALA A 328 -5.68 13.79 -8.34
CA ALA A 328 -6.04 13.66 -9.75
C ALA A 328 -7.49 14.08 -10.11
N PRO A 329 -8.53 13.92 -9.25
CA PRO A 329 -9.86 14.44 -9.55
C PRO A 329 -9.92 15.95 -9.78
N ASN A 330 -8.94 16.71 -9.26
CA ASN A 330 -8.80 18.16 -9.41
C ASN A 330 -7.70 18.55 -10.40
N ARG A 331 -7.03 17.57 -11.03
CA ARG A 331 -5.86 17.76 -11.88
C ARG A 331 -6.10 17.13 -13.26
N PRO A 332 -6.73 17.85 -14.20
CA PRO A 332 -6.97 17.33 -15.54
C PRO A 332 -5.68 17.05 -16.33
N ASP A 333 -4.53 17.56 -15.85
CA ASP A 333 -3.20 17.26 -16.34
C ASP A 333 -2.61 15.94 -15.82
N PHE A 334 -3.26 15.28 -14.85
CA PHE A 334 -2.82 14.01 -14.28
C PHE A 334 -3.53 12.82 -14.93
N PRO A 335 -3.01 11.58 -14.75
CA PRO A 335 -3.74 10.39 -15.16
C PRO A 335 -5.14 10.37 -14.54
N SER A 336 -6.16 10.07 -15.35
CA SER A 336 -7.56 10.20 -14.91
C SER A 336 -7.94 9.09 -13.91
N PRO A 337 -8.54 9.43 -12.75
CA PRO A 337 -9.05 8.45 -11.80
C PRO A 337 -10.49 8.03 -12.09
N ARG A 338 -11.08 8.54 -13.18
CA ARG A 338 -12.49 8.35 -13.49
C ARG A 338 -12.77 6.91 -13.90
N LEU A 339 -13.81 6.32 -13.32
CA LEU A 339 -14.38 5.05 -13.74
C LEU A 339 -15.82 5.28 -14.19
N ASP A 340 -16.15 4.87 -15.42
CA ASP A 340 -17.49 4.94 -15.99
C ASP A 340 -18.17 3.55 -16.01
N PRO A 341 -19.52 3.49 -16.03
CA PRO A 341 -20.23 2.22 -16.20
C PRO A 341 -19.80 1.48 -17.47
N GLY A 342 -19.65 0.15 -17.35
CA GLY A 342 -19.16 -0.72 -18.43
C GLY A 342 -17.63 -0.82 -18.52
N ALA A 343 -16.88 0.13 -17.96
CA ALA A 343 -15.43 0.02 -17.82
C ALA A 343 -15.04 -0.85 -16.61
N VAL A 344 -13.75 -1.23 -16.57
CA VAL A 344 -13.15 -1.99 -15.46
C VAL A 344 -11.95 -1.22 -14.97
N TYR A 345 -11.95 -0.87 -13.69
CA TYR A 345 -10.73 -0.46 -13.01
C TYR A 345 -9.87 -1.69 -12.79
N ARG A 346 -8.57 -1.58 -13.07
CA ARG A 346 -7.59 -2.64 -12.81
C ARG A 346 -6.31 -2.03 -12.26
N HIS A 347 -5.78 -2.67 -11.23
CA HIS A 347 -4.48 -2.38 -10.64
C HIS A 347 -3.80 -3.71 -10.31
N HIS A 348 -2.64 -3.92 -10.90
CA HIS A 348 -1.82 -5.10 -10.65
C HIS A 348 -0.47 -4.69 -10.05
N THR A 349 -0.16 -5.26 -8.89
CA THR A 349 1.13 -5.11 -8.20
C THR A 349 1.69 -6.49 -7.86
N VAL A 350 3.01 -6.67 -7.98
CA VAL A 350 3.71 -7.90 -7.59
C VAL A 350 4.88 -7.54 -6.68
N TYR A 351 4.95 -8.20 -5.52
CA TYR A 351 6.10 -8.16 -4.63
C TYR A 351 6.92 -9.45 -4.84
N ARG A 352 8.10 -9.32 -5.42
CA ARG A 352 9.05 -10.41 -5.59
C ARG A 352 10.15 -10.29 -4.54
N LEU A 353 10.28 -11.31 -3.70
CA LEU A 353 11.31 -11.37 -2.68
C LEU A 353 12.44 -12.31 -3.11
N SER A 354 13.66 -11.94 -2.78
CA SER A 354 14.85 -12.77 -3.03
C SER A 354 15.92 -12.45 -2.00
N VAL A 355 17.03 -13.18 -2.04
CA VAL A 355 18.18 -12.95 -1.19
C VAL A 355 19.40 -12.63 -2.05
N ARG A 356 20.18 -11.61 -1.65
CA ARG A 356 21.45 -11.33 -2.32
C ARG A 356 22.41 -12.47 -2.03
N SER A 357 22.95 -13.08 -3.09
CA SER A 357 24.00 -14.09 -2.96
C SER A 357 25.22 -13.52 -2.20
N PRO A 358 25.99 -14.37 -1.49
CA PRO A 358 27.16 -13.96 -0.71
C PRO A 358 28.16 -13.08 -1.46
#